data_AF-A0A928VE35-F1
#
_entry.id   AF-A0A928VE35-F1
#
_cell.length_a   1.000
_cell.length_b   1.000
_cell.length_c   1.000
_cell.angle_alpha   90.00
_cell.angle_beta   90.00
_cell.angle_gamma   90.00
#
_symmetry.space_group_name_H-M   'P 1'
#
loop_
_entity.id
_entity.type
_entity.pdbx_description
1 polymer ?
#
loop_
_entity_poly.entity_id
_entity_poly.type
_entity_poly.pdbx_seq_one_letter_code
_entity_poly.pdbx_strand_id
1 'polypeptide(L)'
;MLDVDQVCKIMLEYIETSLETPHSLFAELPICPFVRVARLKHKLDLWVHPFDPSTEIDVSVQQKIEEFCLAQKDVLLVIHPNPIAMNFAALNRFVERLNDSIDALGLVAFGGHPDDPFEVNGVQTRHDPFINFTIQRQQKLTTARKSLLQTHYYQAWNGDALEAVGIEEMVRSAQTE
;
A
#
# COMPACT_ATOMS: atom_id res chain seq x y z
N MET A 1 -16.82 -13.44 11.02
CA MET A 1 -15.66 -13.54 10.11
C MET A 1 -16.23 -13.70 8.72
N LEU A 2 -15.86 -12.82 7.80
CA LEU A 2 -16.30 -12.92 6.41
C LEU A 2 -15.56 -14.09 5.74
N ASP A 3 -16.19 -14.71 4.75
CA ASP A 3 -15.49 -15.70 3.92
C ASP A 3 -14.51 -15.02 2.95
N VAL A 4 -13.64 -15.82 2.33
CA VAL A 4 -12.59 -15.32 1.43
C VAL A 4 -13.16 -14.55 0.25
N ASP A 5 -14.25 -15.03 -0.35
CA ASP A 5 -14.85 -14.41 -1.53
C ASP A 5 -15.46 -13.05 -1.20
N GLN A 6 -16.10 -12.93 -0.03
CA GLN A 6 -16.63 -11.67 0.50
C GLN A 6 -15.53 -10.64 0.75
N VAL A 7 -14.43 -11.04 1.40
CA VAL A 7 -13.29 -10.15 1.67
C VAL A 7 -12.66 -9.67 0.36
N CYS A 8 -12.40 -10.58 -0.58
CA CYS A 8 -11.87 -10.25 -1.89
C CYS A 8 -12.79 -9.28 -2.65
N LYS A 9 -14.11 -9.53 -2.64
CA LYS A 9 -15.08 -8.67 -3.31
C LYS A 9 -15.06 -7.24 -2.76
N ILE A 10 -15.13 -7.09 -1.43
CA ILE A 10 -15.14 -5.78 -0.78
C ILE A 10 -13.82 -5.03 -1.05
N MET A 11 -12.68 -5.72 -0.97
CA MET A 11 -11.38 -5.10 -1.23
C MET A 11 -11.23 -4.67 -2.68
N LEU A 12 -11.69 -5.47 -3.64
CA LEU A 12 -11.68 -5.09 -5.06
C LEU A 12 -12.61 -3.92 -5.34
N GLU A 13 -13.80 -3.89 -4.75
CA GLU A 13 -14.71 -2.76 -4.85
C GLU A 13 -14.06 -1.47 -4.32
N TYR A 14 -13.43 -1.53 -3.13
CA TYR A 14 -12.67 -0.40 -2.58
C TYR A 14 -11.54 0.07 -3.52
N ILE A 15 -10.75 -0.86 -4.07
CA ILE A 15 -9.70 -0.52 -5.04
C ILE A 15 -10.31 0.23 -6.23
N GLU A 16 -11.39 -0.29 -6.80
CA GLU A 16 -12.02 0.27 -8.01
C GLU A 16 -12.72 1.61 -7.77
N THR A 17 -13.38 1.79 -6.61
CA THR A 17 -14.18 2.99 -6.35
C THR A 17 -13.41 4.10 -5.64
N SER A 18 -12.37 3.75 -4.88
CA SER A 18 -11.61 4.70 -4.07
C SER A 18 -10.20 4.91 -4.63
N LEU A 19 -9.43 3.85 -4.82
CA LEU A 19 -8.01 3.98 -5.19
C LEU A 19 -7.80 4.30 -6.68
N GLU A 20 -8.71 3.85 -7.54
CA GLU A 20 -8.64 4.05 -9.00
C GLU A 20 -9.37 5.31 -9.49
N THR A 21 -10.21 5.93 -8.65
CA THR A 21 -10.99 7.09 -9.04
C THR A 21 -10.10 8.33 -9.09
N PRO A 22 -10.04 9.06 -10.22
CA PRO A 22 -9.38 10.34 -10.33
C PRO A 22 -9.86 11.33 -9.26
N HIS A 23 -8.93 12.12 -8.73
CA HIS A 23 -9.26 13.13 -7.74
C HIS A 23 -8.43 14.39 -7.99
N SER A 24 -9.08 15.55 -7.96
CA SER A 24 -8.46 16.84 -8.30
C SER A 24 -7.26 17.20 -7.42
N LEU A 25 -7.29 16.79 -6.15
CA LEU A 25 -6.15 16.88 -5.22
C LEU A 25 -4.86 16.23 -5.76
N PHE A 26 -4.97 15.21 -6.61
CA PHE A 26 -3.84 14.49 -7.20
C PHE A 26 -3.66 14.84 -8.69
N ALA A 27 -4.04 16.06 -9.09
CA ALA A 27 -3.96 16.53 -10.47
C ALA A 27 -4.70 15.62 -11.48
N GLU A 28 -5.93 15.23 -11.13
CA GLU A 28 -6.79 14.32 -11.90
C GLU A 28 -6.22 12.90 -12.05
N LEU A 29 -5.19 12.55 -11.27
CA LEU A 29 -4.75 11.17 -11.11
C LEU A 29 -5.53 10.50 -9.96
N PRO A 30 -5.56 9.16 -9.91
CA PRO A 30 -6.13 8.44 -8.77
C PRO A 30 -5.29 8.58 -7.50
N ILE A 31 -5.86 8.22 -6.34
CA ILE A 31 -5.09 8.06 -5.09
C ILE A 31 -3.89 7.12 -5.33
N CYS A 32 -4.10 5.98 -5.99
CA CYS A 32 -3.02 5.10 -6.43
C CYS A 32 -2.97 4.99 -7.96
N PRO A 33 -2.11 5.77 -8.64
CA PRO A 33 -2.08 5.80 -10.12
C PRO A 33 -1.73 4.48 -10.79
N PHE A 34 -1.16 3.52 -10.05
CA PHE A 34 -0.63 2.27 -10.60
C PHE A 34 -1.54 1.06 -10.35
N VAL A 35 -2.49 1.13 -9.41
CA VAL A 35 -3.27 -0.04 -8.97
C VAL A 35 -4.18 -0.58 -10.08
N ARG A 36 -4.79 0.30 -10.88
CA ARG A 36 -5.62 -0.07 -12.03
C ARG A 36 -4.86 -0.92 -13.03
N VAL A 37 -3.66 -0.48 -13.40
CA VAL A 37 -2.81 -1.19 -14.37
C VAL A 37 -2.40 -2.54 -13.79
N ALA A 38 -2.05 -2.60 -12.51
CA ALA A 38 -1.71 -3.86 -11.85
C ALA A 38 -2.89 -4.82 -11.83
N ARG A 39 -4.11 -4.37 -11.51
CA ARG A 39 -5.33 -5.19 -11.50
C ARG A 39 -5.67 -5.71 -12.90
N LEU A 40 -5.78 -4.83 -13.89
CA LEU A 40 -6.15 -5.20 -15.26
C LEU A 40 -5.13 -6.11 -15.95
N LYS A 41 -3.85 -6.04 -15.57
CA LYS A 41 -2.79 -6.92 -16.08
C LYS A 41 -2.57 -8.18 -15.21
N HIS A 42 -3.46 -8.45 -14.25
CA HIS A 42 -3.34 -9.56 -13.30
C HIS A 42 -2.00 -9.59 -12.56
N LYS A 43 -1.44 -8.41 -12.27
CA LYS A 43 -0.19 -8.20 -11.51
C LYS A 43 -0.43 -7.92 -10.02
N LEU A 44 -1.69 -7.77 -9.61
CA LEU A 44 -2.11 -7.77 -8.21
C LEU A 44 -2.40 -9.22 -7.78
N ASP A 45 -1.77 -9.69 -6.71
CA ASP A 45 -2.05 -10.97 -6.06
C ASP A 45 -2.75 -10.71 -4.73
N LEU A 46 -4.00 -11.17 -4.58
CA LEU A 46 -4.80 -11.01 -3.36
C LEU A 46 -4.77 -12.32 -2.58
N TRP A 47 -4.40 -12.25 -1.31
CA TRP A 47 -4.38 -13.40 -0.44
C TRP A 47 -5.05 -13.08 0.90
N VAL A 48 -6.21 -13.69 1.13
CA VAL A 48 -6.93 -13.56 2.40
C VAL A 48 -6.33 -14.56 3.38
N HIS A 49 -5.65 -14.06 4.41
CA HIS A 49 -4.95 -14.88 5.38
C HIS A 49 -4.93 -14.20 6.75
N PRO A 50 -5.29 -14.88 7.84
CA PRO A 50 -5.04 -14.36 9.18
C PRO A 50 -3.53 -14.26 9.41
N PHE A 51 -3.10 -13.21 10.09
CA PHE A 51 -1.72 -12.98 10.52
C PHE A 51 -1.75 -12.22 11.85
N ASP A 52 -0.80 -12.52 12.74
CA ASP A 52 -0.77 -11.97 14.10
C ASP A 52 0.42 -11.01 14.29
N PRO A 53 0.19 -9.74 14.67
CA PRO A 53 1.24 -8.77 14.89
C PRO A 53 2.00 -8.98 16.20
N SER A 54 1.57 -9.91 17.06
CA SER A 54 2.21 -10.24 18.33
C SER A 54 3.23 -11.38 18.22
N THR A 55 3.22 -12.12 17.11
CA THR A 55 4.12 -13.25 16.87
C THR A 55 5.23 -12.91 15.87
N GLU A 56 6.15 -13.86 15.67
CA GLU A 56 7.06 -13.85 14.53
C GLU A 56 6.28 -13.94 13.21
N ILE A 57 6.92 -13.56 12.10
CA ILE A 57 6.31 -13.65 10.77
C ILE A 57 6.02 -15.12 10.45
N ASP A 58 4.74 -15.43 10.22
CA ASP A 58 4.29 -16.80 9.95
C ASP A 58 5.01 -17.43 8.76
N VAL A 59 5.33 -18.74 8.88
CA VAL A 59 5.99 -19.50 7.80
C VAL A 59 5.18 -19.46 6.50
N SER A 60 3.85 -19.47 6.59
CA SER A 60 2.96 -19.33 5.42
C SER A 60 3.12 -17.97 4.74
N VAL A 61 3.28 -16.89 5.51
CA VAL A 61 3.54 -15.54 4.98
C VAL A 61 4.91 -15.50 4.29
N GLN A 62 5.95 -16.07 4.91
CA GLN A 62 7.27 -16.15 4.30
C GLN A 62 7.25 -16.92 2.97
N GLN A 63 6.62 -18.09 2.94
CA GLN A 63 6.44 -18.88 1.72
C GLN A 63 5.69 -18.10 0.63
N LYS A 64 4.63 -17.37 1.00
CA LYS A 64 3.89 -16.55 0.05
C LYS A 64 4.74 -15.42 -0.55
N ILE A 65 5.65 -14.86 0.24
CA ILE A 65 6.59 -13.83 -0.22
C ILE A 65 7.62 -14.42 -1.19
N GLU A 66 8.12 -15.61 -0.91
CA GLU A 66 9.00 -16.35 -1.84
C GLU A 66 8.30 -16.64 -3.16
N GLU A 67 7.05 -17.10 -3.13
CA GLU A 67 6.22 -17.27 -4.33
C GLU A 67 6.08 -15.95 -5.11
N PHE A 68 5.81 -14.85 -4.41
CA PHE A 68 5.72 -13.52 -5.01
C PHE A 68 7.05 -13.08 -5.67
N CYS A 69 8.19 -13.37 -5.04
CA CYS A 69 9.51 -13.09 -5.59
C CYS A 69 9.76 -13.78 -6.93
N LEU A 70 9.28 -15.03 -7.06
CA LEU A 70 9.40 -15.84 -8.27
C LEU A 70 8.32 -15.50 -9.31
N ALA A 71 7.18 -14.97 -8.86
CA ALA A 71 6.08 -14.61 -9.72
C ALA A 71 6.35 -13.30 -10.48
N GLN A 72 5.76 -13.17 -11.67
CA GLN A 72 5.71 -11.90 -12.39
C GLN A 72 4.57 -11.01 -11.86
N LYS A 73 4.45 -10.83 -10.55
CA LYS A 73 3.47 -9.94 -9.91
C LYS A 73 4.13 -8.61 -9.51
N ASP A 74 3.32 -7.58 -9.37
CA ASP A 74 3.76 -6.22 -9.01
C ASP A 74 3.45 -5.91 -7.55
N VAL A 75 2.35 -6.45 -7.04
CA VAL A 75 1.85 -6.25 -5.68
C VAL A 75 1.33 -7.58 -5.15
N LEU A 76 1.78 -7.98 -3.96
CA LEU A 76 1.11 -8.95 -3.12
C LEU A 76 0.32 -8.18 -2.07
N LEU A 77 -0.98 -8.41 -1.94
CA LEU A 77 -1.86 -7.83 -0.95
C LEU A 77 -2.39 -8.93 -0.04
N VAL A 78 -1.95 -8.92 1.22
CA VAL A 78 -2.34 -9.91 2.24
C VAL A 78 -3.37 -9.29 3.17
N ILE A 79 -4.56 -9.87 3.22
CA ILE A 79 -5.74 -9.27 3.86
C ILE A 79 -6.15 -10.13 5.05
N HIS A 80 -6.26 -9.51 6.22
CA HIS A 80 -6.78 -10.16 7.40
C HIS A 80 -8.31 -10.30 7.30
N PRO A 81 -8.89 -11.52 7.43
CA PRO A 81 -10.35 -11.73 7.28
C PRO A 81 -11.20 -11.12 8.41
N ASN A 82 -10.55 -10.69 9.50
CA ASN A 82 -11.17 -9.97 10.61
C ASN A 82 -10.64 -8.52 10.64
N PRO A 83 -11.47 -7.50 10.35
CA PRO A 83 -11.05 -6.09 10.25
C PRO A 83 -10.74 -5.43 11.61
N ILE A 84 -11.03 -6.10 12.73
CA ILE A 84 -10.74 -5.61 14.08
C ILE A 84 -9.74 -6.49 14.83
N ALA A 85 -8.97 -7.31 14.09
CA ALA A 85 -8.04 -8.27 14.69
C ALA A 85 -6.88 -7.63 15.47
N MET A 86 -6.49 -6.42 15.07
CA MET A 86 -5.43 -5.65 15.70
C MET A 86 -5.74 -4.16 15.55
N ASN A 87 -5.01 -3.31 16.27
CA ASN A 87 -5.08 -1.87 16.09
C ASN A 87 -3.96 -1.37 15.17
N PHE A 88 -4.07 -0.13 14.70
CA PHE A 88 -3.12 0.50 13.79
C PHE A 88 -1.67 0.45 14.28
N ALA A 89 -1.43 0.73 15.56
CA ALA A 89 -0.08 0.69 16.13
C ALA A 89 0.53 -0.72 16.13
N ALA A 90 -0.28 -1.76 16.35
CA ALA A 90 0.18 -3.14 16.27
C ALA A 90 0.50 -3.56 14.82
N LEU A 91 -0.32 -3.14 13.85
CA LEU A 91 -0.03 -3.36 12.44
C LEU A 91 1.30 -2.70 12.03
N ASN A 92 1.54 -1.45 12.41
CA ASN A 92 2.78 -0.76 12.06
C ASN A 92 4.02 -1.49 12.60
N ARG A 93 3.99 -1.95 13.86
CA ARG A 93 5.09 -2.76 14.41
C ARG A 93 5.28 -4.09 13.67
N PHE A 94 4.21 -4.70 13.17
CA PHE A 94 4.31 -5.91 12.35
C PHE A 94 4.97 -5.60 11.01
N VAL A 95 4.55 -4.52 10.34
CA VAL A 95 5.11 -4.08 9.05
C VAL A 95 6.58 -3.71 9.17
N GLU A 96 6.99 -3.07 10.27
CA GLU A 96 8.41 -2.77 10.56
C GLU A 96 9.25 -4.06 10.62
N ARG A 97 8.84 -5.03 11.45
CA ARG A 97 9.54 -6.33 11.53
C ARG A 97 9.54 -7.09 10.21
N LEU A 98 8.43 -7.02 9.48
CA LEU A 98 8.33 -7.63 8.16
C LEU A 98 9.34 -7.00 7.20
N ASN A 99 9.43 -5.66 7.16
CA ASN A 99 10.42 -4.94 6.37
C ASN A 99 11.85 -5.35 6.71
N ASP A 100 12.20 -5.45 8.00
CA ASP A 100 13.52 -5.92 8.43
C ASP A 100 13.86 -7.31 7.87
N SER A 101 12.85 -8.19 7.75
CA SER A 101 13.03 -9.55 7.24
C SER A 101 13.10 -9.65 5.71
N ILE A 102 12.54 -8.70 4.97
CA ILE A 102 12.44 -8.75 3.49
C ILE A 102 13.30 -7.72 2.77
N ASP A 103 13.94 -6.79 3.47
CA ASP A 103 14.75 -5.72 2.87
C ASP A 103 15.87 -6.27 1.98
N ALA A 104 16.56 -7.32 2.43
CA ALA A 104 17.61 -8.00 1.67
C ALA A 104 17.13 -8.58 0.32
N LEU A 105 15.81 -8.75 0.13
CA LEU A 105 15.19 -9.20 -1.12
C LEU A 105 14.85 -8.04 -2.07
N GLY A 106 15.16 -6.79 -1.70
CA GLY A 106 14.77 -5.59 -2.43
C GLY A 106 13.25 -5.36 -2.42
N LEU A 107 12.59 -5.82 -1.37
CA LEU A 107 11.15 -5.69 -1.15
C LEU A 107 10.87 -4.66 -0.05
N VAL A 108 9.65 -4.15 -0.05
CA VAL A 108 9.13 -3.30 1.02
C VAL A 108 7.66 -3.61 1.22
N ALA A 109 7.24 -3.52 2.48
CA ALA A 109 5.88 -3.70 2.92
C ALA A 109 5.25 -2.38 3.39
N PHE A 110 3.96 -2.19 3.10
CA PHE A 110 3.14 -1.10 3.62
C PHE A 110 1.91 -1.67 4.31
N GLY A 111 1.54 -1.13 5.47
CA GLY A 111 0.30 -1.48 6.17
C GLY A 111 -0.89 -0.69 5.66
N GLY A 112 -2.06 -1.32 5.65
CA GLY A 112 -3.36 -0.67 5.48
C GLY A 112 -4.27 -1.03 6.66
N HIS A 113 -4.94 -0.03 7.23
CA HIS A 113 -5.83 -0.21 8.39
C HIS A 113 -7.09 0.66 8.25
N PRO A 114 -8.27 0.19 8.69
CA PRO A 114 -9.49 1.02 8.73
C PRO A 114 -9.40 2.27 9.62
N ASP A 115 -8.36 2.38 10.44
CA ASP A 115 -8.19 3.48 11.40
C ASP A 115 -6.90 4.25 11.11
N ASP A 116 -6.31 4.08 9.91
CA ASP A 116 -5.13 4.85 9.52
C ASP A 116 -5.50 6.34 9.48
N PRO A 117 -4.89 7.19 10.32
CA PRO A 117 -5.20 8.61 10.37
C PRO A 117 -4.60 9.39 9.20
N PHE A 118 -3.82 8.74 8.32
CA PHE A 118 -3.13 9.42 7.22
C PHE A 118 -4.11 10.06 6.24
N GLU A 119 -3.94 11.37 6.05
CA GLU A 119 -4.69 12.16 5.10
C GLU A 119 -3.79 13.07 4.26
N VAL A 120 -4.33 13.49 3.13
CA VAL A 120 -3.77 14.57 2.33
C VAL A 120 -4.87 15.63 2.21
N ASN A 121 -4.69 16.76 2.89
CA ASN A 121 -5.65 17.89 2.90
C ASN A 121 -7.12 17.47 3.11
N GLY A 122 -7.43 16.73 4.17
CA GLY A 122 -8.79 16.26 4.44
C GLY A 122 -9.21 14.99 3.70
N VAL A 123 -8.42 14.50 2.74
CA VAL A 123 -8.70 13.26 2.00
C VAL A 123 -7.99 12.09 2.67
N GLN A 124 -8.75 11.16 3.23
CA GLN A 124 -8.24 9.93 3.80
C GLN A 124 -7.79 8.97 2.69
N THR A 125 -6.48 8.83 2.49
CA THR A 125 -5.93 8.08 1.35
C THR A 125 -5.53 6.64 1.68
N ARG A 126 -5.60 6.25 2.96
CA ARG A 126 -5.18 4.92 3.47
C ARG A 126 -6.21 4.25 4.39
N HIS A 127 -7.46 4.67 4.28
CA HIS A 127 -8.57 4.12 5.07
C HIS A 127 -9.10 2.84 4.42
N ASP A 128 -8.32 1.77 4.55
CA ASP A 128 -8.59 0.48 3.93
C ASP A 128 -9.75 -0.24 4.65
N PRO A 129 -10.61 -0.99 3.94
CA PRO A 129 -11.76 -1.68 4.56
C PRO A 129 -11.36 -2.83 5.49
N PHE A 130 -10.12 -3.31 5.36
CA PHE A 130 -9.56 -4.39 6.17
C PHE A 130 -8.14 -4.07 6.58
N ILE A 131 -7.74 -4.65 7.71
CA ILE A 131 -6.35 -4.73 8.10
C ILE A 131 -5.61 -5.57 7.06
N ASN A 132 -4.58 -5.01 6.47
CA ASN A 132 -3.80 -5.66 5.43
C ASN A 132 -2.36 -5.18 5.43
N PHE A 133 -1.51 -5.90 4.69
CA PHE A 133 -0.24 -5.36 4.24
C PHE A 133 -0.03 -5.67 2.75
N THR A 134 0.65 -4.76 2.08
CA THR A 134 1.09 -4.94 0.70
C THR A 134 2.59 -5.16 0.66
N ILE A 135 3.07 -5.95 -0.30
CA ILE A 135 4.49 -6.16 -0.59
C ILE A 135 4.76 -5.82 -2.05
N GLN A 136 5.81 -5.03 -2.27
CA GLN A 136 6.20 -4.52 -3.59
C GLN A 136 7.72 -4.47 -3.72
N ARG A 137 8.20 -4.44 -4.97
CA ARG A 137 9.64 -4.28 -5.27
C ARG A 137 10.05 -2.82 -5.08
N GLN A 138 11.08 -2.56 -4.26
CA GLN A 138 11.57 -1.19 -3.98
C GLN A 138 11.95 -0.43 -5.26
N GLN A 139 12.57 -1.11 -6.22
CA GLN A 139 12.95 -0.50 -7.50
C GLN A 139 11.73 0.02 -8.28
N LYS A 140 10.63 -0.75 -8.32
CA LYS A 140 9.41 -0.33 -9.02
C LYS A 140 8.78 0.90 -8.37
N LEU A 141 8.78 0.95 -7.04
CA LEU A 141 8.28 2.12 -6.29
C LEU A 141 9.15 3.34 -6.53
N THR A 142 10.48 3.18 -6.56
CA THR A 142 11.40 4.27 -6.89
C THR A 142 11.14 4.82 -8.30
N THR A 143 10.95 3.95 -9.29
CA THR A 143 10.59 4.36 -10.66
C THR A 143 9.23 5.06 -10.71
N ALA A 144 8.22 4.50 -10.04
CA ALA A 144 6.89 5.08 -9.93
C ALA A 144 6.94 6.49 -9.31
N ARG A 145 7.62 6.64 -8.18
CA ARG A 145 7.82 7.93 -7.49
C ARG A 145 8.50 8.96 -8.39
N LYS A 146 9.59 8.58 -9.06
CA LYS A 146 10.27 9.45 -10.03
C LYS A 146 9.33 9.91 -11.13
N SER A 147 8.48 9.03 -11.65
CA SER A 147 7.50 9.41 -12.68
C SER A 147 6.45 10.38 -12.15
N LEU A 148 5.97 10.22 -10.92
CA LEU A 148 4.99 11.13 -10.31
C LEU A 148 5.59 12.50 -10.00
N LEU A 149 6.87 12.57 -9.62
CA LEU A 149 7.58 13.84 -9.41
C LEU A 149 7.71 14.68 -10.69
N GLN A 150 7.58 14.08 -11.87
CA GLN A 150 7.53 14.80 -13.15
C GLN A 150 6.10 15.28 -13.50
N THR A 151 5.15 15.14 -12.58
CA THR A 151 3.75 15.54 -12.75
C THR A 151 3.34 16.49 -11.61
N HIS A 152 2.10 16.97 -11.66
CA HIS A 152 1.50 17.79 -10.60
C HIS A 152 0.92 16.98 -9.42
N TYR A 153 1.13 15.65 -9.38
CA TYR A 153 0.52 14.75 -8.40
C TYR A 153 0.73 15.16 -6.93
N TYR A 154 1.93 15.64 -6.58
CA TYR A 154 2.28 16.06 -5.22
C TYR A 154 2.08 17.55 -4.96
N GLN A 155 1.72 18.34 -5.98
CA GLN A 155 1.73 19.81 -5.89
C GLN A 155 0.79 20.36 -4.81
N ALA A 156 -0.33 19.68 -4.58
CA ALA A 156 -1.32 20.12 -3.60
C ALA A 156 -1.11 19.50 -2.21
N TRP A 157 -0.16 18.59 -2.00
CA TRP A 157 -0.03 17.89 -0.70
C TRP A 157 0.48 18.84 0.39
N ASN A 158 -0.01 18.69 1.62
CA ASN A 158 0.53 19.41 2.78
C ASN A 158 1.92 18.86 3.19
N GLY A 159 2.66 19.68 3.94
CA GLY A 159 4.03 19.36 4.38
C GLY A 159 4.11 18.03 5.14
N ASP A 160 3.23 17.82 6.12
CA ASP A 160 3.19 16.61 6.94
C ASP A 160 3.03 15.34 6.08
N ALA A 161 2.16 15.37 5.07
CA ALA A 161 1.97 14.24 4.14
C ALA A 161 3.18 14.02 3.23
N LEU A 162 3.85 15.08 2.78
CA LEU A 162 5.08 14.99 1.97
C LEU A 162 6.26 14.42 2.79
N GLU A 163 6.40 14.83 4.05
CA GLU A 163 7.40 14.34 4.98
C GLU A 163 7.16 12.86 5.28
N ALA A 164 5.93 12.49 5.62
CA ALA A 164 5.55 11.11 5.95
C ALA A 164 5.80 10.10 4.81
N VAL A 165 5.87 10.55 3.56
CA VAL A 165 6.20 9.70 2.40
C VAL A 165 7.60 9.93 1.83
N GLY A 166 8.41 10.78 2.49
CA GLY A 166 9.82 11.00 2.18
C GLY A 166 10.09 11.71 0.86
N ILE A 167 9.23 12.66 0.48
CA ILE A 167 9.35 13.40 -0.79
C ILE A 167 9.46 14.91 -0.62
N GLU A 168 9.33 15.43 0.60
CA GLU A 168 9.36 16.87 0.88
C GLU A 168 10.56 17.59 0.26
N GLU A 169 11.78 17.09 0.51
CA GLU A 169 13.01 17.69 -0.03
C GLU A 169 13.04 17.66 -1.56
N MET A 170 12.54 16.59 -2.18
CA MET A 170 12.52 16.41 -3.63
C MET A 170 11.55 17.38 -4.31
N VAL A 171 10.41 17.64 -3.69
CA VAL A 171 9.42 18.61 -4.19
C VAL A 171 9.95 20.04 -4.04
N ARG A 172 10.61 20.37 -2.92
CA ARG A 172 11.21 21.69 -2.71
C ARG A 172 12.29 22.00 -3.76
N SER A 173 13.14 21.03 -4.11
CA SER A 173 14.16 21.19 -5.16
C SER A 173 13.57 21.37 -6.56
N ALA A 174 12.46 20.68 -6.87
CA ALA A 174 11.81 20.79 -8.18
C ALA A 174 11.06 22.12 -8.40
N GLN A 175 10.77 22.88 -7.33
CA GLN A 175 10.11 24.19 -7.40
C GLN A 175 11.09 25.37 -7.43
N THR A 176 12.40 25.12 -7.31
CA THR A 176 13.44 26.16 -7.31
C THR A 176 14.21 26.27 -8.64
N GLU A 177 13.83 25.47 -9.65
CA GLU A 177 14.31 25.53 -11.04
C GLU A 177 13.27 26.18 -11.96
#